data_AF-A0A1X0JUX8-F1
#
_entry.id   AF-A0A1X0JUX8-F1
#
_cell.length_a   1.000
_cell.length_b   1.000
_cell.length_c   1.000
_cell.angle_alpha   90.00
_cell.angle_beta   90.00
_cell.angle_gamma   90.00
#
_symmetry.space_group_name_H-M   'P 1'
#
loop_
_entity.id
_entity.type
_entity.pdbx_description
1 polymer ?
#
loop_
_entity_poly.entity_id
_entity_poly.type
_entity_poly.pdbx_seq_one_letter_code
_entity_poly.pdbx_strand_id
1 'polypeptide(L)'
;MSAYVVEAEQINVLLWAGRYGFRRPCGNLTWVYDNPIRVNQLTDDNLDQVGQMLVDANTASVNHCYFDNPVHEPYEYRYSRPLHTSWSVVEVLKALQCYEYQASDPKDWPTSEAYAFCRELQNMLIQALHGYDPAPWSITRTSLPAAYRRSA
;
A
#
# COMPACT_ATOMS: atom_id res chain seq x y z
N MET A 1 11.34 -19.22 -0.87
CA MET A 1 11.00 -17.78 -0.73
C MET A 1 11.81 -17.24 0.46
N SER A 2 12.20 -15.97 0.43
CA SER A 2 12.86 -15.31 1.57
C SER A 2 11.92 -14.23 2.07
N ALA A 3 11.19 -14.53 3.15
CA ALA A 3 10.34 -13.57 3.82
C ALA A 3 11.16 -12.82 4.90
N TYR A 4 10.88 -11.55 5.13
CA TYR A 4 11.47 -10.79 6.24
C TYR A 4 10.49 -9.77 6.82
N VAL A 5 10.70 -9.40 8.09
CA VAL A 5 9.94 -8.33 8.72
C VAL A 5 10.43 -7.00 8.18
N VAL A 6 9.54 -6.23 7.55
CA VAL A 6 9.88 -4.93 6.97
C VAL A 6 10.22 -3.91 8.05
N GLU A 7 11.13 -2.99 7.74
CA GLU A 7 11.46 -1.90 8.64
C GLU A 7 10.27 -0.95 8.83
N ALA A 8 10.15 -0.38 10.03
CA ALA A 8 9.10 0.60 10.36
C ALA A 8 9.09 1.79 9.39
N GLU A 9 10.26 2.19 8.87
CA GLU A 9 10.37 3.30 7.92
C GLU A 9 9.61 3.02 6.62
N GLN A 10 9.58 1.78 6.13
CA GLN A 10 8.80 1.44 4.94
C GLN A 10 7.31 1.61 5.21
N ILE A 11 6.82 1.17 6.39
CA ILE A 11 5.42 1.35 6.78
C ILE A 11 5.10 2.84 6.97
N ASN A 12 5.99 3.62 7.61
CA ASN A 12 5.85 5.07 7.73
C ASN A 12 5.65 5.73 6.35
N VAL A 13 6.44 5.32 5.34
CA VAL A 13 6.33 5.84 3.96
C VAL A 13 4.99 5.47 3.33
N LEU A 14 4.50 4.24 3.51
CA LEU A 14 3.20 3.82 2.99
C LEU A 14 2.05 4.60 3.63
N LEU A 15 2.07 4.78 4.94
CA LEU A 15 1.06 5.57 5.67
C LEU A 15 1.14 7.05 5.30
N TRP A 16 2.35 7.61 5.20
CA TRP A 16 2.56 8.99 4.75
C TRP A 16 2.02 9.20 3.33
N ALA A 17 2.33 8.30 2.40
CA ALA A 17 1.84 8.35 1.04
C ALA A 17 0.31 8.29 1.00
N GLY A 18 -0.26 7.36 1.75
CA GLY A 18 -1.68 7.16 1.92
C GLY A 18 -2.40 8.28 2.66
N ARG A 19 -1.72 9.20 3.35
CA ARG A 19 -2.36 10.27 4.13
C ARG A 19 -2.08 11.67 3.61
N TYR A 20 -0.85 11.92 3.14
CA TYR A 20 -0.31 13.25 2.86
C TYR A 20 0.40 13.37 1.51
N GLY A 21 1.02 12.28 1.02
CA GLY A 21 2.03 12.36 -0.04
C GLY A 21 1.51 12.71 -1.43
N PHE A 22 0.26 12.33 -1.74
CA PHE A 22 -0.30 12.48 -3.08
C PHE A 22 -1.68 13.13 -3.05
N ARG A 23 -1.97 13.98 -4.05
CA ARG A 23 -3.27 14.64 -4.15
C ARG A 23 -4.36 13.61 -4.41
N ARG A 24 -5.39 13.65 -3.58
CA ARG A 24 -6.65 12.92 -3.83
C ARG A 24 -7.73 13.87 -4.34
N PRO A 25 -8.54 13.43 -5.32
CA PRO A 25 -9.72 14.18 -5.73
C PRO A 25 -10.71 14.39 -4.57
N CYS A 26 -10.82 13.42 -3.65
CA CYS A 26 -11.68 13.53 -2.47
C CYS A 26 -11.24 12.60 -1.32
N GLY A 27 -11.38 13.09 -0.08
CA GLY A 27 -11.39 12.28 1.14
C GLY A 27 -10.07 11.64 1.61
N ASN A 28 -10.21 10.86 2.69
CA ASN A 28 -9.18 9.99 3.25
C ASN A 28 -9.06 8.69 2.43
N LEU A 29 -7.98 7.93 2.63
CA LEU A 29 -7.89 6.57 2.07
C LEU A 29 -8.96 5.73 2.76
N THR A 30 -9.90 5.15 2.02
CA THR A 30 -10.96 4.32 2.58
C THR A 30 -10.90 2.95 1.94
N TRP A 31 -10.91 1.89 2.75
CA TRP A 31 -10.94 0.51 2.28
C TRP A 31 -12.09 -0.27 2.89
N VAL A 32 -12.51 -1.29 2.16
CA VAL A 32 -13.62 -2.17 2.50
C VAL A 32 -13.07 -3.58 2.70
N TYR A 33 -13.44 -4.24 3.78
CA TYR A 33 -12.93 -5.56 4.13
C TYR A 33 -13.99 -6.40 4.88
N ASP A 34 -13.73 -7.71 5.00
CA ASP A 34 -14.56 -8.69 5.73
C ASP A 34 -15.97 -8.94 5.12
N ASN A 35 -16.66 -9.97 5.63
CA ASN A 35 -18.06 -10.28 5.36
C ASN A 35 -18.77 -10.73 6.67
N PRO A 36 -19.61 -9.90 7.30
CA PRO A 36 -20.26 -8.70 6.76
C PRO A 36 -19.29 -7.54 6.52
N ILE A 37 -19.64 -6.70 5.54
CA ILE A 37 -18.82 -5.60 5.06
C ILE A 37 -18.47 -4.63 6.20
N ARG A 38 -17.18 -4.40 6.39
CA ARG A 38 -16.61 -3.33 7.22
C ARG A 38 -15.94 -2.29 6.34
N VAL A 39 -15.94 -1.05 6.81
CA VAL A 39 -15.31 0.08 6.15
C VAL A 39 -14.41 0.78 7.15
N ASN A 40 -13.17 1.04 6.76
CA ASN A 40 -12.22 1.80 7.56
C ASN A 40 -11.56 2.89 6.70
N GLN A 41 -11.01 3.90 7.35
CA GLN A 41 -10.36 5.02 6.67
C GLN A 41 -9.05 5.42 7.36
N LEU A 42 -8.07 5.89 6.61
CA LEU A 42 -6.81 6.38 7.14
C LEU A 42 -6.97 7.83 7.60
N THR A 43 -6.78 8.06 8.89
CA THR A 43 -6.90 9.36 9.56
C THR A 43 -5.65 9.62 10.40
N ASP A 44 -5.48 10.82 10.93
CA ASP A 44 -4.34 11.12 11.81
C ASP A 44 -4.43 10.35 13.13
N ASP A 45 -5.66 10.08 13.60
CA ASP A 45 -5.91 9.44 14.89
C ASP A 45 -5.65 7.92 14.88
N ASN A 46 -5.56 7.29 13.70
CA ASN A 46 -5.41 5.84 13.59
C ASN A 46 -4.14 5.39 12.85
N LEU A 47 -3.17 6.28 12.61
CA LEU A 47 -1.90 5.92 11.97
C LEU A 47 -1.17 4.78 12.71
N ASP A 48 -1.12 4.84 14.05
CA ASP A 48 -0.53 3.79 14.86
C ASP A 48 -1.25 2.44 14.69
N GLN A 49 -2.58 2.46 14.72
CA GLN A 49 -3.39 1.25 14.60
C GLN A 49 -3.24 0.61 13.21
N VAL A 50 -3.30 1.40 12.15
CA VAL A 50 -3.14 0.90 10.77
C VAL A 50 -1.70 0.43 10.55
N GLY A 51 -0.71 1.12 11.10
CA GLY A 51 0.68 0.69 11.05
C GLY A 51 0.91 -0.63 11.77
N GLN A 52 0.35 -0.80 12.98
CA GLN A 52 0.41 -2.06 13.71
C GLN A 52 -0.24 -3.20 12.92
N MET A 53 -1.41 -2.96 12.32
CA MET A 53 -2.08 -3.94 11.45
C MET A 53 -1.16 -4.42 10.32
N LEU A 54 -0.33 -3.54 9.75
CA LEU A 54 0.63 -3.90 8.71
C LEU A 54 1.83 -4.70 9.27
N VAL A 55 2.36 -4.30 10.44
CA VAL A 55 3.40 -5.08 11.14
C VAL A 55 2.93 -6.49 11.46
N ASP A 56 1.71 -6.63 11.98
CA ASP A 56 1.13 -7.90 12.36
C ASP A 56 0.99 -8.83 11.16
N ALA A 57 0.46 -8.31 10.04
CA ALA A 57 0.27 -9.09 8.82
C ALA A 57 1.60 -9.56 8.20
N ASN A 58 2.59 -8.69 8.11
CA ASN A 58 3.91 -9.06 7.62
C ASN A 58 4.61 -10.06 8.55
N THR A 59 4.53 -9.86 9.87
CA THR A 59 5.10 -10.79 10.85
C THR A 59 4.43 -12.17 10.77
N ALA A 60 3.11 -12.22 10.58
CA ALA A 60 2.38 -13.47 10.36
C ALA A 60 2.87 -14.21 9.10
N SER A 61 3.17 -13.50 8.01
CA SER A 61 3.75 -14.08 6.79
C SER A 61 5.13 -14.67 7.02
N VAL A 62 6.00 -13.94 7.72
CA VAL A 62 7.35 -14.43 8.06
C VAL A 62 7.25 -15.68 8.91
N ASN A 63 6.41 -15.68 9.96
CA ASN A 63 6.20 -16.85 10.79
C ASN A 63 5.56 -18.02 10.03
N HIS A 64 4.72 -17.76 9.02
CA HIS A 64 4.20 -18.80 8.13
C HIS A 64 5.31 -19.47 7.30
N CYS A 65 6.23 -18.67 6.77
CA CYS A 65 7.35 -19.15 5.97
C CYS A 65 8.39 -19.94 6.78
N TYR A 66 8.59 -19.56 8.04
CA TYR A 66 9.57 -20.17 8.94
C TYR A 66 8.90 -20.95 10.09
N PHE A 67 7.79 -21.65 9.81
CA PHE A 67 6.95 -22.31 10.83
C PHE A 67 7.67 -23.34 11.72
N ASP A 68 8.81 -23.91 11.28
CA ASP A 68 9.64 -24.81 12.08
C ASP A 68 10.51 -24.06 13.11
N ASN A 69 10.66 -22.75 12.96
CA ASN A 69 11.37 -21.86 13.88
C ASN A 69 10.77 -20.44 13.80
N PRO A 70 9.52 -20.23 14.26
CA PRO A 70 8.92 -18.90 14.27
C PRO A 70 9.61 -18.08 15.37
N VAL A 71 10.32 -17.03 14.98
CA VAL A 71 11.15 -16.23 15.92
C VAL A 71 10.73 -14.76 15.97
N HIS A 72 9.75 -14.35 15.17
CA HIS A 72 9.41 -12.94 15.02
C HIS A 72 8.10 -12.64 15.74
N GLU A 73 8.18 -11.96 16.87
CA GLU A 73 7.03 -11.28 17.45
C GLU A 73 6.85 -9.92 16.75
N PRO A 74 5.59 -9.49 16.50
CA PRO A 74 5.37 -8.17 15.95
C PRO A 74 5.87 -7.14 16.98
N TYR A 75 6.64 -6.16 16.50
CA TYR A 75 7.06 -5.07 17.36
C TYR A 75 5.90 -4.09 17.57
N GLU A 76 5.94 -3.35 18.69
CA GLU A 76 5.01 -2.26 18.92
C GLU A 76 5.30 -1.13 17.93
N TYR A 77 4.37 -0.91 17.01
CA TYR A 77 4.45 0.11 16.00
C TYR A 77 3.98 1.45 16.55
N ARG A 78 4.79 2.49 16.31
CA ARG A 78 4.42 3.89 16.53
C ARG A 78 4.75 4.68 15.29
N TYR A 79 3.75 5.35 14.73
CA TYR A 79 3.94 6.16 13.55
C TYR A 79 4.92 7.27 13.83
N SER A 80 5.89 7.40 12.94
CA SER A 80 6.77 8.54 12.86
C SER A 80 6.74 9.08 11.43
N ARG A 81 6.93 10.39 11.29
CA ARG A 81 7.07 10.97 9.96
C ARG A 81 8.30 10.33 9.28
N PRO A 82 8.19 9.87 8.02
CA PRO A 82 9.33 9.33 7.28
C PRO A 82 10.52 10.29 7.26
N LEU A 83 11.73 9.73 7.23
CA LEU A 83 12.98 10.47 7.06
C LEU A 83 12.97 11.30 5.77
N HIS A 84 12.38 10.75 4.71
CA HIS A 84 12.22 11.42 3.43
C HIS A 84 10.75 11.41 2.98
N THR A 85 10.27 12.57 2.55
CA THR A 85 8.90 12.76 2.02
C THR A 85 8.89 13.23 0.57
N SER A 86 9.99 13.00 -0.15
CA SER A 86 10.17 13.38 -1.57
C SER A 86 10.13 12.17 -2.51
N TRP A 87 9.56 11.05 -2.05
CA TRP A 87 9.41 9.84 -2.84
C TRP A 87 8.46 10.07 -4.03
N SER A 88 8.83 9.54 -5.18
CA SER A 88 7.95 9.49 -6.35
C SER A 88 6.84 8.45 -6.17
N VAL A 89 5.74 8.60 -6.91
CA VAL A 89 4.64 7.62 -6.94
C VAL A 89 5.15 6.22 -7.30
N VAL A 90 6.12 6.12 -8.21
CA VAL A 90 6.69 4.85 -8.67
C VAL A 90 7.49 4.16 -7.56
N GLU A 91 8.27 4.92 -6.79
CA GLU A 91 9.02 4.37 -5.65
C GLU A 91 8.08 3.85 -4.56
N VAL A 92 7.01 4.60 -4.25
CA VAL A 92 6.01 4.15 -3.28
C VAL A 92 5.25 2.92 -3.77
N LEU A 93 4.87 2.86 -5.05
CA LEU A 93 4.26 1.65 -5.65
C LEU A 93 5.17 0.43 -5.53
N LYS A 94 6.48 0.60 -5.75
CA LYS A 94 7.44 -0.49 -5.62
C LYS A 94 7.63 -0.93 -4.16
N ALA A 95 7.66 0.02 -3.23
CA ALA A 95 7.70 -0.27 -1.80
C ALA A 95 6.42 -1.00 -1.33
N LEU A 96 5.25 -0.63 -1.85
CA LEU A 96 3.99 -1.31 -1.59
C LEU A 96 4.00 -2.75 -2.12
N GLN A 97 4.45 -2.97 -3.36
CA GLN A 97 4.60 -4.31 -3.91
C GLN A 97 5.59 -5.17 -3.12
N CYS A 98 6.69 -4.57 -2.65
CA CYS A 98 7.63 -5.25 -1.77
C CYS A 98 6.94 -5.67 -0.47
N TYR A 99 6.20 -4.75 0.17
CA TYR A 99 5.45 -5.06 1.39
C TYR A 99 4.43 -6.19 1.17
N GLU A 100 3.62 -6.13 0.11
CA GLU A 100 2.66 -7.20 -0.20
C GLU A 100 3.35 -8.54 -0.40
N TYR A 101 4.46 -8.59 -1.15
CA TYR A 101 5.23 -9.83 -1.32
C TYR A 101 5.69 -10.40 0.02
N GLN A 102 6.15 -9.54 0.94
CA GLN A 102 6.61 -9.95 2.27
C GLN A 102 5.47 -10.31 3.25
N ALA A 103 4.21 -10.02 2.92
CA ALA A 103 3.05 -10.23 3.79
C ALA A 103 2.06 -11.31 3.28
N SER A 104 2.26 -11.80 2.05
CA SER A 104 1.23 -12.56 1.32
C SER A 104 1.25 -14.08 1.45
N ASP A 105 2.17 -14.65 2.24
CA ASP A 105 2.26 -16.10 2.38
C ASP A 105 1.05 -16.76 3.08
N PRO A 106 0.41 -16.14 4.10
CA PRO A 106 -0.76 -16.70 4.75
C PRO A 106 -1.93 -16.85 3.76
N LYS A 107 -2.65 -17.98 3.83
CA LYS A 107 -3.76 -18.28 2.91
C LYS A 107 -4.91 -17.28 2.98
N ASP A 108 -5.08 -16.65 4.13
CA ASP A 108 -6.11 -15.64 4.42
C ASP A 108 -5.71 -14.22 4.01
N TRP A 109 -4.48 -14.01 3.51
CA TRP A 109 -3.99 -12.72 3.03
C TRP A 109 -4.99 -12.00 2.11
N PRO A 110 -5.57 -12.62 1.05
CA PRO A 110 -6.48 -11.93 0.14
C PRO A 110 -7.79 -11.43 0.78
N THR A 111 -8.12 -11.93 1.98
CA THR A 111 -9.31 -11.53 2.76
C THR A 111 -8.97 -10.63 3.95
N SER A 112 -7.67 -10.38 4.19
CA SER A 112 -7.21 -9.57 5.32
C SER A 112 -7.51 -8.08 5.13
N GLU A 113 -7.67 -7.35 6.24
CA GLU A 113 -7.80 -5.89 6.22
C GLU A 113 -6.53 -5.22 5.67
N ALA A 114 -5.34 -5.78 5.98
CA ALA A 114 -4.06 -5.30 5.46
C ALA A 114 -3.98 -5.36 3.93
N TYR A 115 -4.47 -6.44 3.32
CA TYR A 115 -4.57 -6.53 1.86
C TYR A 115 -5.54 -5.49 1.30
N ALA A 116 -6.72 -5.31 1.91
CA ALA A 116 -7.68 -4.30 1.48
C ALA A 116 -7.09 -2.87 1.52
N PHE A 117 -6.34 -2.53 2.57
CA PHE A 117 -5.59 -1.29 2.65
C PHE A 117 -4.59 -1.14 1.49
N CYS A 118 -3.77 -2.18 1.23
CA CYS A 118 -2.77 -2.16 0.17
C CYS A 118 -3.42 -1.95 -1.21
N ARG A 119 -4.55 -2.61 -1.46
CA ARG A 119 -5.30 -2.47 -2.72
C ARG A 119 -5.78 -1.05 -2.95
N GLU A 120 -6.34 -0.41 -1.94
CA GLU A 120 -6.79 0.98 -2.08
C GLU A 120 -5.65 1.97 -2.15
N LEU A 121 -4.56 1.74 -1.42
CA LEU A 121 -3.33 2.54 -1.56
C LEU A 121 -2.78 2.42 -2.99
N GLN A 122 -2.75 1.21 -3.57
CA GLN A 122 -2.34 0.98 -4.95
C GLN A 122 -3.24 1.73 -5.94
N ASN A 123 -4.56 1.65 -5.79
CA ASN A 123 -5.51 2.37 -6.64
C ASN A 123 -5.27 3.88 -6.60
N MET A 124 -5.11 4.44 -5.40
CA MET A 124 -4.81 5.86 -5.20
C MET A 124 -3.49 6.26 -5.86
N LEU A 125 -2.44 5.46 -5.70
CA LEU A 125 -1.13 5.73 -6.31
C LEU A 125 -1.19 5.65 -7.84
N ILE A 126 -1.92 4.69 -8.40
CA ILE A 126 -2.13 4.58 -9.85
C ILE A 126 -2.80 5.85 -10.39
N GLN A 127 -3.82 6.37 -9.71
CA GLN A 127 -4.48 7.62 -10.10
C GLN A 127 -3.56 8.84 -10.01
N ALA A 128 -2.56 8.80 -9.12
CA ALA A 128 -1.56 9.86 -8.97
C ALA A 128 -0.42 9.79 -9.99
N LEU A 129 -0.34 8.74 -10.83
CA LEU A 129 0.71 8.62 -11.84
C LEU A 129 0.62 9.74 -12.88
N HIS A 130 1.78 10.31 -13.20
CA HIS A 130 1.87 11.30 -14.27
C HIS A 130 1.37 10.71 -15.59
N GLY A 131 0.36 11.35 -16.19
CA GLY A 131 -0.26 10.91 -17.44
C GLY A 131 -1.45 9.96 -17.26
N TYR A 132 -1.81 9.55 -16.04
CA TYR A 132 -2.98 8.69 -15.81
C TYR A 132 -4.28 9.39 -16.17
N ASP A 133 -4.54 10.58 -15.60
CA ASP A 133 -5.75 11.36 -15.86
C ASP A 133 -5.97 11.74 -17.36
N PRO A 134 -4.96 12.24 -18.11
CA PRO A 134 -5.13 12.51 -19.55
C PRO A 134 -5.04 11.27 -20.44
N ALA A 135 -4.85 10.07 -19.87
CA ALA A 135 -4.89 8.83 -20.63
C ALA A 135 -6.33 8.57 -21.10
N PRO A 136 -6.51 7.98 -22.30
CA PRO A 136 -7.85 7.62 -22.75
C PRO A 136 -8.41 6.51 -21.85
N TRP A 137 -9.63 6.72 -21.32
CA TRP A 137 -10.33 5.72 -20.51
C TRP A 137 -10.56 4.40 -21.27
N SER A 138 -10.78 4.48 -22.59
CA SER A 138 -10.91 3.31 -23.47
C SER A 138 -10.06 3.46 -24.73
N ILE A 139 -9.51 2.35 -25.21
CA ILE A 139 -8.72 2.32 -26.45
C ILE A 139 -9.64 2.01 -27.64
N THR A 140 -9.71 2.95 -28.58
CA THR A 140 -10.50 2.86 -29.82
C THR A 140 -9.59 2.92 -31.04
N ARG A 141 -10.15 2.72 -32.24
CA ARG A 141 -9.41 2.82 -33.51
C ARG A 141 -8.80 4.21 -33.77
N THR A 142 -9.30 5.26 -33.12
CA THR A 142 -8.81 6.64 -33.26
C THR A 142 -7.96 7.09 -32.07
N SER A 143 -7.77 6.22 -31.07
CA SER A 143 -6.92 6.52 -29.93
C SER A 143 -5.45 6.53 -30.33
N LEU A 144 -4.72 7.58 -29.97
CA LEU A 144 -3.28 7.67 -30.16
C LEU A 144 -2.57 7.39 -28.83
N PRO A 145 -1.59 6.46 -28.80
CA PRO A 145 -0.77 6.24 -27.61
C PRO A 145 -0.02 7.51 -27.22
N ALA A 146 0.25 7.69 -25.92
CA ALA A 146 0.90 8.88 -25.40
C ALA A 146 2.24 9.20 -26.11
N ALA A 147 3.02 8.16 -26.46
CA ALA A 147 4.29 8.31 -27.17
C ALA A 147 4.17 8.95 -28.57
N TYR A 148 3.00 8.89 -29.21
CA TYR A 148 2.75 9.51 -30.52
C TYR A 148 2.22 10.95 -30.40
N ARG A 149 1.83 11.39 -29.20
CA ARG A 149 1.45 12.77 -28.92
C ARG A 149 2.75 13.57 -28.71
N ARG A 150 3.39 14.00 -29.81
CA ARG A 150 4.58 14.85 -29.74
C ARG A 150 4.31 16.06 -28.84
N SER A 151 5.26 16.36 -27.96
CA SER A 151 5.32 17.60 -27.18
C SER A 151 5.18 18.78 -28.15
N ALA A 152 4.01 19.42 -28.12
CA ALA A 152 3.79 20.71 -28.76
C ALA A 152 4.22 21.82 -27.81
#